data_AF-A0A9P4P8X8-F1
#
_entry.id   AF-A0A9P4P8X8-F1
#
_cell.length_a   1.000
_cell.length_b   1.000
_cell.length_c   1.000
_cell.angle_alpha   90.00
_cell.angle_beta   90.00
_cell.angle_gamma   90.00
#
_symmetry.space_group_name_H-M   'P 1'
#
loop_
_entity.id
_entity.type
_entity.pdbx_description
1 polymer ?
#
loop_
_entity_poly.entity_id
_entity_poly.type
_entity_poly.pdbx_seq_one_letter_code
_entity_poly.pdbx_strand_id
1 'polypeptide(L)'
;MSLERSRRFEVKTFADEMQEKWEKAKAMYARKVAKIPTRIFPGGSKPTIKEIFQVMDTRYDCDEQDLYDEQHVLYPVNIPPKYSLKGVLKHFSDIEADGFKPRKLLDHHHVVGYVWYWQLDQNHSFSRKHIQVLANVIVASIVGAGDADKKTHEWADRFVRAFMAYNNRNPDTSETEHFLGMWWRSNWDLIKFGRAKLELIKAKIREARSRIPNTPFHPFEYPELAKEQDRTAFLKNAGMWAIWWHLDNELTYNGLDTEFKGNAANAFLESNDMLEAFGSSSVSDGVPDYVSHAQFNKPFVKCLMEDIREDHPWKQTPEAADAARRKPWMDENDAVDLILGNKFDELIGGMQLQ
;
A
#
# COMPACT_ATOMS: atom_id res chain seq x y z
N MET A 1 -45.82 22.28 -47.35
CA MET A 1 -45.48 23.31 -46.34
C MET A 1 -44.68 22.62 -45.25
N SER A 2 -43.36 22.80 -45.27
CA SER A 2 -42.41 22.22 -44.33
C SER A 2 -42.24 23.19 -43.15
N LEU A 3 -42.60 22.76 -41.94
CA LEU A 3 -42.30 23.48 -40.71
C LEU A 3 -40.94 22.99 -40.20
N GLU A 4 -39.90 23.75 -40.53
CA GLU A 4 -38.56 23.60 -39.96
C GLU A 4 -38.62 23.78 -38.45
N ARG A 5 -38.37 22.69 -37.72
CA ARG A 5 -38.12 22.72 -36.27
C ARG A 5 -36.76 23.37 -36.04
N SER A 6 -36.78 24.66 -35.73
CA SER A 6 -35.64 25.41 -35.22
C SER A 6 -35.21 24.82 -33.86
N ARG A 7 -34.21 23.92 -33.86
CA ARG A 7 -33.50 23.52 -32.64
C ARG A 7 -32.71 24.73 -32.14
N ARG A 8 -33.20 25.40 -31.10
CA ARG A 8 -32.39 26.33 -30.31
C ARG A 8 -31.30 25.51 -29.63
N PHE A 9 -30.06 25.72 -30.04
CA PHE A 9 -28.90 25.27 -29.28
C PHE A 9 -28.76 26.23 -28.08
N GLU A 10 -29.08 25.76 -26.88
CA GLU A 10 -28.72 26.50 -25.66
C GLU A 10 -27.20 26.54 -25.55
N VAL A 11 -26.64 27.74 -25.63
CA VAL A 11 -25.22 27.98 -25.38
C VAL A 11 -25.03 27.96 -23.87
N LYS A 12 -24.41 26.90 -23.35
CA LYS A 12 -24.02 26.83 -21.92
C LYS A 12 -23.09 28.01 -21.60
N THR A 13 -23.34 28.67 -20.47
CA THR A 13 -22.42 29.72 -20.00
C THR A 13 -21.16 29.07 -19.41
N PHE A 14 -20.07 29.85 -19.32
CA PHE A 14 -18.84 29.40 -18.66
C PHE A 14 -19.10 28.94 -17.22
N ALA A 15 -19.99 29.63 -16.50
CA ALA A 15 -20.37 29.28 -15.13
C ALA A 15 -21.09 27.92 -15.08
N ASP A 16 -21.99 27.65 -16.03
CA ASP A 16 -22.71 26.36 -16.11
C ASP A 16 -21.76 25.20 -16.39
N GLU A 17 -20.81 25.39 -17.32
CA GLU A 17 -19.81 24.36 -17.65
C GLU A 17 -18.90 24.06 -16.46
N MET A 18 -18.46 25.10 -15.73
CA MET A 18 -17.60 24.94 -14.57
C MET A 18 -18.33 24.26 -13.40
N GLN A 19 -19.59 24.60 -13.17
CA GLN A 19 -20.41 23.94 -12.15
C GLN A 19 -20.59 22.45 -12.47
N GLU A 20 -20.91 22.11 -13.72
CA GLU A 20 -21.06 20.71 -14.15
C GLU A 20 -19.77 19.90 -13.92
N LYS A 21 -18.61 20.45 -14.33
CA LYS A 21 -17.32 19.80 -14.11
C LYS A 21 -16.99 19.65 -12.62
N TRP A 22 -17.32 20.65 -11.81
CA TRP A 22 -17.11 20.62 -10.36
C TRP A 22 -17.97 19.56 -9.67
N GLU A 23 -19.26 19.46 -10.02
CA GLU A 23 -20.15 18.42 -9.49
C GLU A 23 -19.66 17.01 -9.87
N LYS A 24 -19.27 16.82 -11.13
CA LYS A 24 -18.68 15.55 -11.58
C LYS A 24 -17.41 15.22 -10.80
N ALA A 25 -16.55 16.21 -10.54
CA ALA A 25 -15.34 16.02 -9.74
C ALA A 25 -15.64 15.59 -8.31
N LYS A 26 -16.62 16.22 -7.64
CA LYS A 26 -17.07 15.83 -6.29
C LYS A 26 -17.57 14.39 -6.28
N ALA A 27 -18.41 14.01 -7.25
CA ALA A 27 -18.94 12.67 -7.36
C ALA A 27 -17.84 11.61 -7.58
N MET A 28 -16.91 11.87 -8.51
CA MET A 28 -15.80 10.94 -8.79
C MET A 28 -14.81 10.86 -7.63
N TYR A 29 -14.51 11.98 -6.98
CA TYR A 29 -13.71 12.02 -5.76
C TYR A 29 -14.31 11.15 -4.67
N ALA A 30 -15.61 11.33 -4.38
CA ALA A 30 -16.29 10.55 -3.35
C ALA A 30 -16.24 9.04 -3.65
N ARG A 31 -16.42 8.64 -4.92
CA ARG A 31 -16.32 7.22 -5.32
C ARG A 31 -14.90 6.68 -5.22
N LYS A 32 -13.92 7.37 -5.82
CA LYS A 32 -12.54 6.88 -5.96
C LYS A 32 -11.79 6.90 -4.63
N VAL A 33 -11.82 8.02 -3.93
CA VAL A 33 -11.05 8.22 -2.70
C VAL A 33 -11.66 7.46 -1.52
N ALA A 34 -12.97 7.14 -1.53
CA ALA A 34 -13.59 6.30 -0.50
C ALA A 34 -12.92 4.91 -0.37
N LYS A 35 -12.48 4.32 -1.48
CA LYS A 35 -11.86 2.98 -1.51
C LYS A 35 -10.38 2.96 -1.17
N ILE A 36 -9.71 4.12 -1.21
CA ILE A 36 -8.29 4.24 -0.87
C ILE A 36 -8.14 4.40 0.66
N PRO A 37 -7.38 3.52 1.35
CA PRO A 37 -7.10 3.65 2.79
C PRO A 37 -6.47 5.00 3.18
N THR A 38 -6.92 5.60 4.28
CA THR A 38 -6.44 6.91 4.73
C THR A 38 -4.94 6.96 5.05
N ARG A 39 -4.35 5.83 5.47
CA ARG A 39 -2.91 5.68 5.78
C ARG A 39 -1.98 5.85 4.59
N ILE A 40 -2.52 5.88 3.38
CA ILE A 40 -1.78 6.12 2.13
C ILE A 40 -1.35 7.58 2.03
N PHE A 41 -2.10 8.47 2.65
CA PHE A 41 -1.83 9.90 2.64
C PHE A 41 -0.95 10.25 3.86
N PRO A 42 0.09 11.07 3.72
CA PRO A 42 1.05 11.34 4.79
C PRO A 42 0.49 12.07 6.00
N GLY A 43 -0.62 12.80 5.86
CA GLY A 43 -1.37 13.36 6.98
C GLY A 43 -2.22 12.34 7.75
N GLY A 44 -2.29 11.09 7.29
CA GLY A 44 -3.21 10.09 7.84
C GLY A 44 -4.69 10.45 7.63
N SER A 45 -4.97 11.45 6.79
CA SER A 45 -6.28 11.94 6.36
C SER A 45 -6.37 11.91 4.83
N LYS A 46 -7.57 11.66 4.29
CA LYS A 46 -7.80 11.71 2.83
C LYS A 46 -7.77 13.18 2.41
N PRO A 47 -7.00 13.56 1.36
CA PRO A 47 -7.00 14.93 0.87
C PRO A 47 -8.40 15.24 0.35
N THR A 48 -8.96 16.37 0.72
CA THR A 48 -10.21 16.92 0.21
C THR A 48 -10.10 17.22 -1.29
N ILE A 49 -11.26 17.31 -1.96
CA ILE A 49 -11.28 17.73 -3.37
C ILE A 49 -10.66 19.12 -3.56
N LYS A 50 -10.83 20.03 -2.59
CA LYS A 50 -10.22 21.36 -2.61
C LYS A 50 -8.70 21.26 -2.60
N GLU A 51 -8.13 20.46 -1.70
CA GLU A 51 -6.67 20.22 -1.65
C GLU A 51 -6.15 19.59 -2.95
N ILE A 52 -6.88 18.68 -3.59
CA ILE A 52 -6.49 18.12 -4.89
C ILE A 52 -6.40 19.22 -5.96
N PHE A 53 -7.33 20.17 -5.99
CA PHE A 53 -7.31 21.27 -6.97
C PHE A 53 -6.29 22.37 -6.61
N GLN A 54 -6.06 22.63 -5.31
CA GLN A 54 -5.15 23.67 -4.81
C GLN A 54 -3.67 23.25 -4.79
N VAL A 55 -3.35 22.05 -4.30
CA VAL A 55 -1.96 21.56 -4.20
C VAL A 55 -1.37 21.35 -5.59
N MET A 56 -2.21 20.98 -6.56
CA MET A 56 -1.81 20.77 -7.95
C MET A 56 -1.63 22.08 -8.73
N ASP A 57 -1.87 23.24 -8.12
CA ASP A 57 -1.75 24.58 -8.74
C ASP A 57 -0.35 25.16 -8.77
N THR A 58 0.57 24.62 -7.97
CA THR A 58 1.88 25.25 -7.80
C THR A 58 3.06 24.46 -8.35
N ARG A 59 2.92 23.15 -8.66
CA ARG A 59 4.11 22.28 -8.82
C ARG A 59 4.00 21.10 -9.82
N TYR A 60 2.96 21.02 -10.65
CA TYR A 60 2.73 19.84 -11.52
C TYR A 60 2.59 20.17 -13.02
N ASP A 61 3.35 21.16 -13.49
CA ASP A 61 3.76 21.28 -14.91
C ASP A 61 5.07 20.52 -15.17
N CYS A 62 5.45 19.63 -14.26
CA CYS A 62 6.62 18.81 -14.42
C CYS A 62 6.42 17.78 -15.54
N ASP A 63 7.29 17.86 -16.54
CA ASP A 63 7.67 16.73 -17.37
C ASP A 63 7.89 15.49 -16.47
N GLU A 64 7.65 14.29 -16.99
CA GLU A 64 7.74 13.01 -16.25
C GLU A 64 9.06 12.81 -15.47
N GLN A 65 10.06 13.66 -15.72
CA GLN A 65 11.39 13.68 -15.14
C GLN A 65 11.49 14.34 -13.75
N ASP A 66 10.62 15.31 -13.40
CA ASP A 66 10.74 16.05 -12.13
C ASP A 66 9.91 15.43 -10.97
N LEU A 67 9.37 14.23 -11.17
CA LEU A 67 8.70 13.45 -10.11
C LEU A 67 9.64 12.97 -8.98
N TYR A 68 10.93 13.32 -9.06
CA TYR A 68 11.98 12.89 -8.14
C TYR A 68 12.51 13.97 -7.19
N ASP A 69 12.06 15.23 -7.28
CA ASP A 69 12.52 16.27 -6.34
C ASP A 69 11.82 16.15 -4.97
N GLU A 70 12.52 15.42 -4.10
CA GLU A 70 12.68 15.38 -2.64
C GLU A 70 11.70 16.07 -1.64
N GLN A 71 10.60 16.72 -2.02
CA GLN A 71 9.75 17.47 -1.06
C GLN A 71 8.23 17.26 -1.17
N HIS A 72 7.76 16.16 -1.77
CA HIS A 72 6.33 15.89 -1.83
C HIS A 72 5.87 14.80 -0.86
N VAL A 73 5.46 15.33 0.31
CA VAL A 73 4.78 14.75 1.48
C VAL A 73 3.42 14.12 1.11
N LEU A 74 3.31 13.39 0.00
CA LEU A 74 2.09 12.64 -0.36
C LEU A 74 2.27 11.13 -0.51
N TYR A 75 3.50 10.61 -0.53
CA TYR A 75 3.73 9.22 -0.94
C TYR A 75 4.76 8.49 -0.06
N PRO A 76 4.58 7.17 0.19
CA PRO A 76 5.65 6.33 0.70
C PRO A 76 6.87 6.46 -0.23
N VAL A 77 8.04 6.71 0.37
CA VAL A 77 9.32 6.68 -0.36
C VAL A 77 9.43 5.31 -1.05
N ASN A 78 9.79 5.26 -2.35
CA ASN A 78 10.02 4.06 -3.17
C ASN A 78 8.81 3.37 -3.81
N ILE A 79 7.79 4.13 -4.21
CA ILE A 79 6.77 3.64 -5.12
C ILE A 79 7.19 3.96 -6.56
N PRO A 80 7.34 2.96 -7.46
CA PRO A 80 7.61 3.21 -8.87
C PRO A 80 6.59 4.18 -9.48
N PRO A 81 6.97 5.09 -10.41
CA PRO A 81 6.05 6.09 -10.97
C PRO A 81 4.78 5.48 -11.59
N LYS A 82 4.91 4.32 -12.24
CA LYS A 82 3.79 3.55 -12.79
C LYS A 82 2.80 3.08 -11.74
N TYR A 83 3.24 2.91 -10.50
CA TYR A 83 2.38 2.60 -9.34
C TYR A 83 2.05 3.83 -8.51
N SER A 84 2.30 5.06 -8.95
CA SER A 84 1.94 6.26 -8.18
C SER A 84 0.43 6.39 -7.94
N LEU A 85 0.00 7.31 -7.08
CA LEU A 85 -1.42 7.59 -6.83
C LEU A 85 -2.14 7.99 -8.13
N LYS A 86 -1.46 8.72 -9.03
CA LYS A 86 -1.94 9.00 -10.38
C LYS A 86 -2.23 7.71 -11.15
N GLY A 87 -1.31 6.73 -11.09
CA GLY A 87 -1.50 5.39 -11.65
C GLY A 87 -2.72 4.68 -11.04
N VAL A 88 -2.87 4.70 -9.72
CA VAL A 88 -4.03 4.10 -9.03
C VAL A 88 -5.35 4.73 -9.48
N LEU A 89 -5.43 6.07 -9.58
CA LEU A 89 -6.64 6.77 -10.00
C LEU A 89 -6.97 6.50 -11.47
N LYS A 90 -5.95 6.44 -12.33
CA LYS A 90 -6.08 6.08 -13.75
C LYS A 90 -6.62 4.65 -13.94
N HIS A 91 -6.18 3.73 -13.09
CA HIS A 91 -6.58 2.32 -13.13
C HIS A 91 -7.68 1.98 -12.13
N PHE A 92 -8.40 2.99 -11.60
CA PHE A 92 -9.37 2.78 -10.53
C PHE A 92 -10.50 1.84 -10.95
N SER A 93 -10.98 1.96 -12.18
CA SER A 93 -12.00 1.07 -12.74
C SER A 93 -11.54 -0.39 -12.73
N ASP A 94 -10.27 -0.66 -13.04
CA ASP A 94 -9.70 -2.01 -13.05
C ASP A 94 -9.68 -2.56 -11.60
N ILE A 95 -9.17 -1.75 -10.67
CA ILE A 95 -9.09 -2.07 -9.23
C ILE A 95 -10.49 -2.32 -8.65
N GLU A 96 -11.49 -1.52 -9.01
CA GLU A 96 -12.86 -1.64 -8.52
C GLU A 96 -13.60 -2.82 -9.16
N ALA A 97 -13.46 -3.02 -10.48
CA ALA A 97 -14.11 -4.09 -11.23
C ALA A 97 -13.67 -5.48 -10.75
N ASP A 98 -12.41 -5.61 -10.31
CA ASP A 98 -11.93 -6.84 -9.70
C ASP A 98 -12.63 -7.16 -8.38
N GLY A 99 -13.43 -6.25 -7.82
CA GLY A 99 -14.27 -6.50 -6.64
C GLY A 99 -13.43 -6.93 -5.45
N PHE A 100 -12.21 -6.37 -5.39
CA PHE A 100 -11.14 -6.61 -4.42
C PHE A 100 -11.35 -7.80 -3.47
N LYS A 101 -10.81 -8.95 -3.88
CA LYS A 101 -10.33 -10.02 -3.01
C LYS A 101 -9.06 -10.57 -3.68
N PRO A 102 -7.93 -10.76 -2.97
CA PRO A 102 -6.62 -11.16 -3.53
C PRO A 102 -6.59 -12.53 -4.24
N ARG A 103 -7.75 -13.17 -4.45
CA ARG A 103 -7.89 -14.51 -5.04
C ARG A 103 -8.37 -14.52 -6.48
N LYS A 104 -8.72 -13.37 -7.07
CA LYS A 104 -8.96 -13.31 -8.51
C LYS A 104 -7.61 -13.22 -9.19
N LEU A 105 -7.44 -13.95 -10.28
CA LEU A 105 -6.31 -13.74 -11.17
C LEU A 105 -6.46 -12.32 -11.72
N LEU A 106 -5.79 -11.35 -11.09
CA LEU A 106 -5.77 -9.98 -11.57
C LEU A 106 -4.98 -9.96 -12.88
N ASP A 107 -5.61 -10.18 -14.03
CA ASP A 107 -4.97 -10.36 -15.36
C ASP A 107 -3.95 -9.26 -15.75
N HIS A 108 -3.86 -8.23 -14.93
CA HIS A 108 -2.97 -7.10 -15.00
C HIS A 108 -1.97 -7.13 -13.84
N HIS A 109 -0.71 -7.49 -14.14
CA HIS A 109 0.44 -7.38 -13.22
C HIS A 109 0.50 -6.00 -12.52
N HIS A 110 0.06 -4.95 -13.20
CA HIS A 110 -0.02 -3.61 -12.63
C HIS A 110 -1.02 -3.48 -11.47
N VAL A 111 -2.18 -4.15 -11.53
CA VAL A 111 -3.18 -4.15 -10.45
C VAL A 111 -2.62 -4.83 -9.20
N VAL A 112 -1.89 -5.93 -9.39
CA VAL A 112 -1.14 -6.60 -8.31
C VAL A 112 -0.12 -5.65 -7.68
N GLY A 113 0.63 -4.92 -8.52
CA GLY A 113 1.58 -3.90 -8.07
C GLY A 113 0.90 -2.80 -7.23
N TYR A 114 -0.24 -2.27 -7.68
CA TYR A 114 -0.98 -1.26 -6.90
C TYR A 114 -1.39 -1.78 -5.52
N VAL A 115 -1.89 -3.01 -5.43
CA VAL A 115 -2.28 -3.63 -4.15
C VAL A 115 -1.11 -3.69 -3.18
N TRP A 116 0.06 -4.03 -3.71
CA TRP A 116 1.28 -4.21 -2.95
C TRP A 116 1.85 -2.90 -2.43
N TYR A 117 2.17 -1.97 -3.34
CA TYR A 117 2.85 -0.71 -3.03
C TYR A 117 1.99 0.20 -2.16
N TRP A 118 0.67 0.21 -2.37
CA TRP A 118 -0.26 1.03 -1.60
C TRP A 118 -0.89 0.32 -0.41
N GLN A 119 -0.52 -0.93 -0.17
CA GLN A 119 -1.04 -1.68 0.97
C GLN A 119 -2.57 -1.76 0.94
N LEU A 120 -3.18 -1.86 -0.25
CA LEU A 120 -4.64 -1.98 -0.41
C LEU A 120 -5.12 -3.31 0.18
N ASP A 121 -4.23 -4.30 0.26
CA ASP A 121 -4.44 -5.55 1.00
C ASP A 121 -3.43 -5.71 2.13
N GLN A 122 -3.91 -5.85 3.36
CA GLN A 122 -3.06 -6.09 4.52
C GLN A 122 -2.41 -7.48 4.51
N ASN A 123 -2.98 -8.45 3.81
CA ASN A 123 -2.44 -9.81 3.75
C ASN A 123 -1.25 -9.93 2.81
N HIS A 124 -1.15 -9.05 1.81
CA HIS A 124 -0.12 -9.06 0.76
C HIS A 124 0.72 -7.80 0.75
N SER A 125 0.60 -6.95 1.77
CA SER A 125 1.37 -5.72 1.85
C SER A 125 2.69 -5.95 2.59
N PHE A 126 3.80 -5.51 2.00
CA PHE A 126 5.11 -5.45 2.68
C PHE A 126 5.23 -4.42 3.81
N SER A 127 4.12 -3.86 4.28
CA SER A 127 4.12 -3.05 5.48
C SER A 127 4.61 -3.85 6.69
N ARG A 128 5.68 -3.36 7.33
CA ARG A 128 6.14 -3.80 8.65
C ARG A 128 5.07 -3.75 9.76
N LYS A 129 3.95 -3.05 9.53
CA LYS A 129 2.79 -2.97 10.45
C LYS A 129 1.89 -4.22 10.41
N HIS A 130 1.94 -5.01 9.35
CA HIS A 130 1.03 -6.12 9.16
C HIS A 130 1.66 -7.44 9.60
N ILE A 131 1.20 -7.94 10.74
CA ILE A 131 1.64 -9.23 11.31
C ILE A 131 1.49 -10.40 10.34
N GLN A 132 0.49 -10.34 9.45
CA GLN A 132 0.23 -11.38 8.45
C GLN A 132 1.43 -11.61 7.52
N VAL A 133 2.04 -10.53 7.06
CA VAL A 133 3.20 -10.56 6.16
C VAL A 133 4.47 -10.84 6.94
N LEU A 134 4.62 -10.27 8.13
CA LEU A 134 5.75 -10.58 9.01
C LEU A 134 5.84 -12.09 9.31
N ALA A 135 4.72 -12.71 9.65
CA ALA A 135 4.68 -14.16 9.91
C ALA A 135 5.12 -14.96 8.68
N ASN A 136 4.67 -14.58 7.48
CA ASN A 136 5.15 -15.20 6.23
C ASN A 136 6.66 -15.01 6.03
N VAL A 137 7.21 -13.83 6.35
CA VAL A 137 8.65 -13.54 6.22
C VAL A 137 9.46 -14.43 7.15
N ILE A 138 9.02 -14.58 8.41
CA ILE A 138 9.69 -15.45 9.39
C ILE A 138 9.67 -16.91 8.91
N VAL A 139 8.53 -17.41 8.43
CA VAL A 139 8.41 -18.78 7.90
C VAL A 139 9.30 -18.95 6.67
N ALA A 140 9.29 -17.99 5.74
CA ALA A 140 10.15 -18.02 4.56
C ALA A 140 11.64 -18.01 4.92
N SER A 141 12.05 -17.26 5.94
CA SER A 141 13.41 -17.26 6.46
C SER A 141 13.81 -18.62 7.06
N ILE A 142 12.95 -19.23 7.89
CA ILE A 142 13.20 -20.55 8.48
C ILE A 142 13.31 -21.62 7.39
N VAL A 143 12.32 -21.67 6.48
CA VAL A 143 12.25 -22.68 5.41
C VAL A 143 13.40 -22.48 4.43
N GLY A 144 13.66 -21.24 4.01
CA GLY A 144 14.70 -20.94 3.04
C GLY A 144 16.12 -21.20 3.55
N ALA A 145 16.35 -21.11 4.86
CA ALA A 145 17.62 -21.46 5.50
C ALA A 145 17.75 -22.95 5.86
N GLY A 146 16.67 -23.73 5.75
CA GLY A 146 16.60 -25.15 6.08
C GLY A 146 16.64 -26.07 4.87
N ASP A 147 16.07 -27.26 5.03
CA ASP A 147 15.90 -28.27 3.99
C ASP A 147 14.47 -28.20 3.42
N ALA A 148 14.30 -27.57 2.26
CA ALA A 148 13.08 -27.62 1.46
C ALA A 148 13.42 -27.91 -0.01
N ASP A 149 12.39 -28.22 -0.80
CA ASP A 149 12.58 -28.41 -2.23
C ASP A 149 13.01 -27.10 -2.92
N LYS A 150 13.65 -27.23 -4.08
CA LYS A 150 14.21 -26.10 -4.83
C LYS A 150 13.20 -24.99 -5.10
N LYS A 151 11.95 -25.32 -5.43
CA LYS A 151 10.95 -24.30 -5.77
C LYS A 151 10.55 -23.52 -4.53
N THR A 152 10.32 -24.22 -3.42
CA THR A 152 9.95 -23.60 -2.14
C THR A 152 11.08 -22.70 -1.64
N HIS A 153 12.33 -23.15 -1.78
CA HIS A 153 13.52 -22.35 -1.49
C HIS A 153 13.63 -21.07 -2.32
N GLU A 154 13.39 -21.18 -3.63
CA GLU A 154 13.45 -20.03 -4.54
C GLU A 154 12.36 -19.02 -4.21
N TRP A 155 11.13 -19.48 -3.99
CA TRP A 155 10.03 -18.60 -3.66
C TRP A 155 10.25 -17.89 -2.31
N ALA A 156 10.67 -18.62 -1.28
CA ALA A 156 10.95 -18.08 0.04
C ALA A 156 12.08 -17.03 0.00
N ASP A 157 13.18 -17.33 -0.71
CA ASP A 157 14.30 -16.40 -0.86
C ASP A 157 13.87 -15.11 -1.58
N ARG A 158 13.13 -15.23 -2.69
CA ARG A 158 12.63 -14.06 -3.42
C ARG A 158 11.64 -13.23 -2.62
N PHE A 159 10.76 -13.87 -1.86
CA PHE A 159 9.83 -13.18 -0.98
C PHE A 159 10.56 -12.37 0.10
N VAL A 160 11.55 -12.96 0.77
CA VAL A 160 12.35 -12.28 1.79
C VAL A 160 13.14 -11.13 1.18
N ARG A 161 13.85 -11.32 0.06
CA ARG A 161 14.60 -10.25 -0.63
C ARG A 161 13.71 -9.07 -0.99
N ALA A 162 12.55 -9.35 -1.55
CA ALA A 162 11.59 -8.33 -1.92
C ALA A 162 11.06 -7.57 -0.69
N PHE A 163 10.80 -8.26 0.43
CA PHE A 163 10.37 -7.64 1.68
C PHE A 163 11.45 -6.70 2.25
N MET A 164 12.70 -7.17 2.25
CA MET A 164 13.85 -6.38 2.71
C MET A 164 14.06 -5.17 1.81
N ALA A 165 14.02 -5.32 0.48
CA ALA A 165 14.17 -4.21 -0.46
C ALA A 165 13.10 -3.13 -0.24
N TYR A 166 11.84 -3.52 -0.07
CA TYR A 166 10.73 -2.60 0.19
C TYR A 166 10.91 -1.83 1.50
N ASN A 167 11.24 -2.51 2.61
CA ASN A 167 11.28 -1.88 3.93
C ASN A 167 12.53 -1.03 4.18
N ASN A 168 13.62 -1.29 3.46
CA ASN A 168 14.85 -0.49 3.56
C ASN A 168 14.82 0.82 2.78
N ARG A 169 13.70 1.11 2.17
CA ARG A 169 13.52 2.30 1.36
C ARG A 169 14.56 2.43 0.22
N ASN A 170 14.96 1.30 -0.36
CA ASN A 170 15.84 1.30 -1.52
C ASN A 170 15.08 1.88 -2.73
N PRO A 171 15.62 2.91 -3.43
CA PRO A 171 15.01 3.42 -4.66
C PRO A 171 14.98 2.36 -5.78
N ASP A 172 15.88 1.38 -5.73
CA ASP A 172 15.80 0.22 -6.60
C ASP A 172 14.68 -0.72 -6.14
N THR A 173 13.67 -0.84 -7.00
CA THR A 173 12.49 -1.69 -6.81
C THR A 173 12.59 -3.02 -7.54
N SER A 174 13.74 -3.33 -8.16
CA SER A 174 13.97 -4.51 -8.98
C SER A 174 13.61 -5.83 -8.29
N GLU A 175 14.09 -6.06 -7.07
CA GLU A 175 13.77 -7.27 -6.30
C GLU A 175 12.28 -7.37 -5.96
N THR A 176 11.64 -6.23 -5.66
CA THR A 176 10.19 -6.20 -5.39
C THR A 176 9.39 -6.53 -6.65
N GLU A 177 9.73 -5.90 -7.78
CA GLU A 177 9.09 -6.15 -9.07
C GLU A 177 9.33 -7.57 -9.58
N HIS A 178 10.52 -8.11 -9.36
CA HIS A 178 10.87 -9.48 -9.72
C HIS A 178 10.02 -10.48 -8.94
N PHE A 179 9.93 -10.32 -7.61
CA PHE A 179 9.05 -11.15 -6.80
C PHE A 179 7.59 -11.01 -7.23
N LEU A 180 7.08 -9.79 -7.45
CA LEU A 180 5.71 -9.57 -7.91
C LEU A 180 5.43 -10.27 -9.24
N GLY A 181 6.37 -10.20 -10.18
CA GLY A 181 6.28 -10.90 -11.47
C GLY A 181 6.31 -12.43 -11.34
N MET A 182 7.05 -12.95 -10.36
CA MET A 182 7.08 -14.39 -10.04
C MET A 182 5.79 -14.83 -9.35
N TRP A 183 5.41 -14.17 -8.26
CA TRP A 183 4.20 -14.46 -7.48
C TRP A 183 2.95 -14.40 -8.35
N TRP A 184 2.83 -13.35 -9.18
CA TRP A 184 1.77 -13.19 -10.17
C TRP A 184 1.57 -14.43 -11.05
N ARG A 185 2.67 -14.99 -11.57
CA ARG A 185 2.68 -16.15 -12.48
C ARG A 185 2.66 -17.50 -11.76
N SER A 186 2.81 -17.50 -10.44
CA SER A 186 2.89 -18.71 -9.64
C SER A 186 1.50 -19.25 -9.26
N ASN A 187 1.45 -20.54 -8.92
CA ASN A 187 0.29 -21.17 -8.28
C ASN A 187 0.31 -21.03 -6.74
N TRP A 188 1.24 -20.25 -6.22
CA TRP A 188 1.46 -20.07 -4.79
C TRP A 188 0.98 -18.72 -4.34
N ASP A 189 0.48 -18.69 -3.11
CA ASP A 189 0.05 -17.49 -2.44
C ASP A 189 0.58 -17.43 -1.02
N LEU A 190 0.55 -16.25 -0.40
CA LEU A 190 0.94 -16.10 1.00
C LEU A 190 0.05 -16.97 1.89
N ILE A 191 0.65 -17.51 2.95
CA ILE A 191 -0.11 -18.21 3.99
C ILE A 191 -1.06 -17.20 4.62
N LYS A 192 -2.33 -17.56 4.75
CA LYS A 192 -3.32 -16.77 5.49
C LYS A 192 -3.45 -17.33 6.90
N PHE A 193 -3.15 -16.50 7.90
CA PHE A 193 -3.20 -16.88 9.29
C PHE A 193 -4.53 -16.41 9.90
N GLY A 194 -5.23 -17.32 10.56
CA GLY A 194 -6.41 -17.02 11.35
C GLY A 194 -6.06 -16.11 12.53
N ARG A 195 -7.04 -15.33 13.00
CA ARG A 195 -6.85 -14.37 14.09
C ARG A 195 -6.23 -15.01 15.35
N ALA A 196 -6.70 -16.19 15.75
CA ALA A 196 -6.17 -16.88 16.93
C ALA A 196 -4.69 -17.25 16.77
N LYS A 197 -4.30 -17.74 15.59
CA LYS A 197 -2.91 -18.08 15.26
C LYS A 197 -2.02 -16.86 15.21
N LEU A 198 -2.51 -15.75 14.64
CA LEU A 198 -1.79 -14.48 14.65
C LEU A 198 -1.50 -13.98 16.08
N GLU A 199 -2.44 -14.13 17.01
CA GLU A 199 -2.19 -13.74 18.41
C GLU A 199 -1.14 -14.63 19.09
N LEU A 200 -1.12 -15.94 18.80
CA LEU A 200 -0.05 -16.84 19.27
C LEU A 200 1.31 -16.44 18.70
N ILE A 201 1.38 -16.16 17.40
CA ILE A 201 2.61 -15.71 16.73
C ILE A 201 3.11 -14.41 17.35
N LYS A 202 2.22 -13.42 17.58
CA LYS A 202 2.59 -12.17 18.25
C LYS A 202 3.17 -12.41 19.64
N ALA A 203 2.54 -13.27 20.44
CA ALA A 203 3.02 -13.60 21.77
C ALA A 203 4.44 -14.20 21.72
N LYS A 204 4.67 -15.17 20.82
CA LYS A 204 5.99 -15.79 20.62
C LYS A 204 7.05 -14.78 20.16
N ILE A 205 6.70 -13.89 19.23
CA ILE A 205 7.59 -12.81 18.77
C ILE A 205 7.97 -11.87 19.93
N ARG A 206 7.01 -11.49 20.78
CA ARG A 206 7.28 -10.65 21.96
C ARG A 206 8.14 -11.35 23.00
N GLU A 207 7.93 -12.64 23.23
CA GLU A 207 8.77 -13.46 24.09
C GLU A 207 10.21 -13.54 23.55
N ALA A 208 10.37 -13.67 22.23
CA ALA A 208 11.68 -13.73 21.58
C ALA A 208 12.47 -12.44 21.68
N ARG A 209 11.81 -11.29 21.91
CA ARG A 209 12.45 -9.98 21.99
C ARG A 209 13.64 -9.94 22.95
N SER A 210 13.53 -10.54 24.12
CA SER A 210 14.61 -10.53 25.12
C SER A 210 15.83 -11.36 24.71
N ARG A 211 15.68 -12.22 23.70
CA ARG A 211 16.71 -13.12 23.18
C ARG A 211 17.34 -12.61 21.89
N ILE A 212 16.74 -11.63 21.22
CA ILE A 212 17.31 -10.99 20.03
C ILE A 212 18.38 -10.00 20.48
N PRO A 213 19.65 -10.18 20.09
CA PRO A 213 20.71 -9.24 20.44
C PRO A 213 20.44 -7.84 19.91
N ASN A 214 20.85 -6.82 20.65
CA ASN A 214 20.91 -5.47 20.12
C ASN A 214 21.94 -5.42 18.99
N THR A 215 21.56 -4.84 17.87
CA THR A 215 22.43 -4.76 16.70
C THR A 215 23.31 -3.50 16.79
N PRO A 216 24.59 -3.57 16.39
CA PRO A 216 25.49 -2.41 16.48
C PRO A 216 25.25 -1.38 15.37
N PHE A 217 24.36 -1.66 14.43
CA PHE A 217 24.06 -0.85 13.26
C PHE A 217 22.56 -0.59 13.15
N HIS A 218 22.22 0.47 12.43
CA HIS A 218 20.85 0.89 12.20
C HIS A 218 20.15 -0.13 11.29
N PRO A 219 18.87 -0.47 11.54
CA PRO A 219 18.07 -1.37 10.68
C PRO A 219 18.12 -1.09 9.16
N PHE A 220 18.31 0.17 8.76
CA PHE A 220 18.38 0.57 7.35
C PHE A 220 19.73 0.23 6.69
N GLU A 221 20.75 -0.11 7.47
CA GLU A 221 22.10 -0.46 6.99
C GLU A 221 22.19 -1.95 6.63
N TYR A 222 21.20 -2.77 7.03
CA TYR A 222 21.23 -4.21 6.82
C TYR A 222 21.35 -4.67 5.37
N PRO A 223 20.66 -4.09 4.35
CA PRO A 223 20.80 -4.53 2.96
C PRO A 223 22.23 -4.49 2.44
N GLU A 224 22.97 -3.46 2.80
CA GLU A 224 24.34 -3.31 2.35
C GLU A 224 25.21 -4.41 2.96
N LEU A 225 25.03 -4.68 4.26
CA LEU A 225 25.70 -5.79 4.96
C LEU A 225 25.25 -7.17 4.44
N ALA A 226 24.01 -7.29 3.99
CA ALA A 226 23.44 -8.52 3.47
C ALA A 226 23.98 -8.90 2.09
N LYS A 227 24.53 -7.95 1.31
CA LYS A 227 25.09 -8.23 -0.03
C LYS A 227 26.27 -9.18 0.02
N GLU A 228 27.03 -9.16 1.11
CA GLU A 228 28.25 -9.95 1.29
C GLU A 228 27.99 -11.30 1.96
N GLN A 229 26.76 -11.55 2.42
CA GLN A 229 26.37 -12.78 3.11
C GLN A 229 26.07 -13.90 2.12
N ASP A 230 26.44 -15.13 2.48
CA ASP A 230 25.90 -16.28 1.78
C ASP A 230 24.37 -16.37 1.96
N ARG A 231 23.71 -17.11 1.07
CA ARG A 231 22.24 -17.20 1.05
C ARG A 231 21.66 -17.67 2.39
N THR A 232 22.28 -18.65 3.04
CA THR A 232 21.76 -19.23 4.28
C THR A 232 21.92 -18.24 5.43
N ALA A 233 23.08 -17.58 5.53
CA ALA A 233 23.33 -16.51 6.49
C ALA A 233 22.35 -15.33 6.28
N PHE A 234 22.16 -14.91 5.03
CA PHE A 234 21.19 -13.87 4.66
C PHE A 234 19.79 -14.21 5.16
N LEU A 235 19.27 -15.42 4.87
CA LEU A 235 17.90 -15.79 5.22
C LEU A 235 17.69 -15.88 6.73
N LYS A 236 18.67 -16.45 7.45
CA LYS A 236 18.63 -16.50 8.92
C LYS A 236 18.59 -15.09 9.51
N ASN A 237 19.51 -14.23 9.08
CA ASN A 237 19.59 -12.86 9.54
C ASN A 237 18.32 -12.07 9.18
N ALA A 238 17.82 -12.18 7.94
CA ALA A 238 16.63 -11.45 7.48
C ALA A 238 15.37 -11.74 8.32
N GLY A 239 15.19 -12.97 8.79
CA GLY A 239 14.08 -13.33 9.67
C GLY A 239 14.14 -12.60 11.02
N MET A 240 15.33 -12.53 11.61
CA MET A 240 15.57 -11.75 12.83
C MET A 240 15.39 -10.25 12.61
N TRP A 241 15.84 -9.72 11.46
CA TRP A 241 15.64 -8.32 11.09
C TRP A 241 14.17 -7.95 10.95
N ALA A 242 13.38 -8.82 10.33
CA ALA A 242 11.95 -8.59 10.19
C ALA A 242 11.26 -8.49 11.57
N ILE A 243 11.66 -9.34 12.53
CA ILE A 243 11.18 -9.29 13.91
C ILE A 243 11.61 -7.98 14.60
N TRP A 244 12.89 -7.62 14.47
CA TRP A 244 13.43 -6.40 15.07
C TRP A 244 12.68 -5.16 14.56
N TRP A 245 12.46 -5.04 13.24
CA TRP A 245 11.65 -3.97 12.67
C TRP A 245 10.24 -3.94 13.24
N HIS A 246 9.58 -5.09 13.36
CA HIS A 246 8.21 -5.12 13.86
C HIS A 246 8.12 -4.62 15.30
N LEU A 247 9.05 -5.06 16.16
CA LEU A 247 9.09 -4.68 17.56
C LEU A 247 9.47 -3.21 17.74
N ASP A 248 10.45 -2.71 16.97
CA ASP A 248 10.81 -1.29 16.96
C ASP A 248 9.62 -0.43 16.54
N ASN A 249 8.89 -0.83 15.49
CA ASN A 249 7.65 -0.13 15.10
C ASN A 249 6.58 -0.16 16.18
N GLU A 250 6.33 -1.28 16.87
CA GLU A 250 5.38 -1.31 17.97
C GLU A 250 5.77 -0.28 19.05
N LEU A 251 7.06 -0.13 19.36
CA LEU A 251 7.53 0.83 20.35
C LEU A 251 7.41 2.28 19.88
N THR A 252 7.93 2.58 18.68
CA THR A 252 7.93 3.93 18.12
C THR A 252 6.50 4.41 17.86
N TYR A 253 5.64 3.57 17.28
CA TYR A 253 4.26 3.96 17.00
C TYR A 253 3.39 4.01 18.24
N ASN A 254 3.53 3.11 19.21
CA ASN A 254 2.76 3.24 20.46
C ASN A 254 3.21 4.48 21.25
N GLY A 255 4.50 4.83 21.22
CA GLY A 255 5.02 6.07 21.79
C GLY A 255 4.47 7.31 21.09
N LEU A 256 4.64 7.40 19.76
CA LEU A 256 4.18 8.53 18.95
C LEU A 256 2.66 8.67 18.93
N ASP A 257 1.89 7.58 18.86
CA ASP A 257 0.41 7.65 18.87
C ASP A 257 -0.11 8.13 20.23
N THR A 258 0.54 7.75 21.34
CA THR A 258 0.19 8.23 22.68
C THR A 258 0.51 9.72 22.83
N GLU A 259 1.69 10.15 22.37
CA GLU A 259 2.11 11.55 22.40
C GLU A 259 1.28 12.42 21.46
N PHE A 260 1.02 11.96 20.24
CA PHE A 260 0.23 12.69 19.24
C PHE A 260 -1.24 12.77 19.64
N LYS A 261 -1.84 11.71 20.21
CA LYS A 261 -3.19 11.78 20.77
C LYS A 261 -3.24 12.68 22.00
N GLY A 262 -2.22 12.67 22.86
CA GLY A 262 -2.11 13.58 24.00
C GLY A 262 -2.02 15.03 23.57
N ASN A 263 -1.12 15.34 22.62
CA ASN A 263 -0.92 16.68 22.08
C ASN A 263 -2.12 17.15 21.26
N ALA A 264 -2.75 16.29 20.47
CA ALA A 264 -3.97 16.61 19.74
C ALA A 264 -5.17 16.82 20.68
N ALA A 265 -5.29 16.03 21.75
CA ALA A 265 -6.33 16.24 22.76
C ALA A 265 -6.10 17.56 23.53
N ASN A 266 -4.86 17.87 23.90
CA ASN A 266 -4.52 19.13 24.58
C ASN A 266 -4.74 20.34 23.65
N ALA A 267 -4.27 20.27 22.40
CA ALA A 267 -4.50 21.32 21.42
C ALA A 267 -5.99 21.51 21.09
N PHE A 268 -6.78 20.42 21.09
CA PHE A 268 -8.23 20.46 20.90
C PHE A 268 -8.99 21.03 22.10
N LEU A 269 -8.47 20.87 23.32
CA LEU A 269 -9.03 21.44 24.54
C LEU A 269 -8.63 22.92 24.74
N GLU A 270 -7.48 23.32 24.22
CA GLU A 270 -6.92 24.67 24.35
C GLU A 270 -7.35 25.62 23.22
N SER A 271 -7.84 25.10 22.10
CA SER A 271 -8.28 25.92 20.99
C SER A 271 -9.77 26.32 21.10
N ASN A 272 -10.09 27.58 20.76
CA ASN A 272 -11.47 28.05 20.52
C ASN A 272 -12.09 27.43 19.23
N ASP A 273 -11.41 26.44 18.64
CA ASP A 273 -11.63 25.85 17.32
C ASP A 273 -12.85 24.91 17.30
N MET A 274 -13.41 24.57 18.46
CA MET A 274 -14.66 23.80 18.54
C MET A 274 -15.84 24.54 17.86
N LEU A 275 -15.82 25.88 17.81
CA LEU A 275 -16.84 26.69 17.11
C LEU A 275 -16.47 26.99 15.64
N GLU A 276 -15.18 27.10 15.29
CA GLU A 276 -14.72 27.32 13.91
C GLU A 276 -14.73 26.04 13.05
N ALA A 277 -14.45 24.87 13.63
CA ALA A 277 -14.59 23.58 12.95
C ALA A 277 -16.05 23.24 12.59
N PHE A 278 -17.01 23.72 13.40
CA PHE A 278 -18.44 23.67 13.04
C PHE A 278 -18.85 24.83 12.10
N GLY A 279 -18.23 26.01 12.20
CA GLY A 279 -18.56 27.20 11.39
C GLY A 279 -18.06 27.16 9.93
N SER A 280 -16.96 26.47 9.66
CA SER A 280 -16.39 26.31 8.30
C SER A 280 -16.96 25.12 7.52
N SER A 281 -17.89 24.37 8.12
CA SER A 281 -18.70 23.35 7.44
C SER A 281 -19.79 23.95 6.53
N SER A 282 -19.77 25.26 6.29
CA SER A 282 -20.51 25.85 5.18
C SER A 282 -19.80 25.50 3.88
N VAL A 283 -20.18 24.34 3.34
CA VAL A 283 -19.96 24.00 1.94
C VAL A 283 -20.65 25.11 1.15
N SER A 284 -19.89 26.09 0.64
CA SER A 284 -20.40 26.89 -0.45
C SER A 284 -20.66 25.90 -1.59
N ASP A 285 -21.92 25.67 -1.93
CA ASP A 285 -22.32 24.71 -2.97
C ASP A 285 -21.83 25.13 -4.38
N GLY A 286 -21.30 26.35 -4.52
CA GLY A 286 -20.69 26.86 -5.74
C GLY A 286 -19.27 26.35 -6.01
N VAL A 287 -18.87 26.42 -7.29
CA VAL A 287 -17.47 26.24 -7.72
C VAL A 287 -16.57 27.24 -6.99
N PRO A 288 -15.49 26.80 -6.32
CA PRO A 288 -14.54 27.72 -5.72
C PRO A 288 -13.90 28.64 -6.76
N ASP A 289 -13.68 29.92 -6.42
CA ASP A 289 -13.22 30.96 -7.36
C ASP A 289 -11.86 30.66 -8.02
N TYR A 290 -11.03 29.83 -7.38
CA TYR A 290 -9.74 29.41 -7.93
C TYR A 290 -9.86 28.26 -8.96
N VAL A 291 -11.03 27.64 -9.11
CA VAL A 291 -11.22 26.51 -10.03
C VAL A 291 -11.41 26.99 -11.45
N SER A 292 -10.54 26.53 -12.36
CA SER A 292 -10.50 26.94 -13.77
C SER A 292 -10.39 25.75 -14.72
N HIS A 293 -10.64 25.96 -16.02
CA HIS A 293 -10.41 24.94 -17.04
C HIS A 293 -8.98 24.39 -17.04
N ALA A 294 -7.98 25.24 -16.75
CA ALA A 294 -6.60 24.81 -16.65
C ALA A 294 -6.42 23.72 -15.57
N GLN A 295 -7.09 23.88 -14.41
CA GLN A 295 -7.03 22.89 -13.33
C GLN A 295 -7.69 21.56 -13.72
N PHE A 296 -8.82 21.60 -14.43
CA PHE A 296 -9.44 20.38 -14.96
C PHE A 296 -8.58 19.67 -16.02
N ASN A 297 -7.70 20.41 -16.69
CA ASN A 297 -6.83 19.85 -17.71
C ASN A 297 -5.58 19.18 -17.15
N LYS A 298 -5.29 19.34 -15.84
CA LYS A 298 -4.13 18.74 -15.21
C LYS A 298 -4.22 17.21 -15.23
N PRO A 299 -3.12 16.49 -15.50
CA PRO A 299 -3.14 15.04 -15.63
C PRO A 299 -3.77 14.30 -14.45
N PHE A 300 -3.49 14.74 -13.22
CA PHE A 300 -4.06 14.12 -12.02
C PHE A 300 -5.57 14.33 -11.92
N VAL A 301 -6.06 15.54 -12.19
CA VAL A 301 -7.50 15.85 -12.19
C VAL A 301 -8.19 15.09 -13.31
N LYS A 302 -7.58 14.96 -14.49
CA LYS A 302 -8.11 14.09 -15.56
C LYS A 302 -8.28 12.64 -15.08
N CYS A 303 -7.27 12.05 -14.45
CA CYS A 303 -7.37 10.69 -13.91
C CYS A 303 -8.45 10.56 -12.82
N LEU A 304 -8.63 11.59 -11.99
CA LEU A 304 -9.75 11.65 -11.04
C LEU A 304 -11.10 11.66 -11.77
N MET A 305 -11.22 12.45 -12.84
CA MET A 305 -12.44 12.70 -13.61
C MET A 305 -12.81 11.59 -14.61
N GLU A 306 -11.91 10.64 -14.87
CA GLU A 306 -12.20 9.47 -15.70
C GLU A 306 -13.38 8.68 -15.13
N ASP A 307 -14.37 8.41 -15.98
CA ASP A 307 -15.56 7.67 -15.57
C ASP A 307 -15.22 6.24 -15.18
N ILE A 308 -15.90 5.77 -14.13
CA ILE A 308 -15.77 4.41 -13.66
C ILE A 308 -16.51 3.48 -14.63
N ARG A 309 -15.81 2.47 -15.15
CA ARG A 309 -16.41 1.49 -16.08
C ARG A 309 -17.24 0.48 -15.31
N GLU A 310 -18.56 0.59 -15.39
CA GLU A 310 -19.48 -0.31 -14.67
C GLU A 310 -19.69 -1.65 -15.39
N ASP A 311 -19.35 -1.74 -16.67
CA ASP A 311 -19.54 -2.87 -17.59
C ASP A 311 -18.23 -3.53 -18.02
N HIS A 312 -17.28 -3.65 -17.09
CA HIS A 312 -15.95 -4.17 -17.42
C HIS A 312 -16.00 -5.62 -17.96
N PRO A 313 -15.36 -5.94 -19.10
CA PRO A 313 -15.39 -7.26 -19.74
C PRO A 313 -15.00 -8.45 -18.84
N TRP A 314 -14.18 -8.21 -17.81
CA TRP A 314 -13.69 -9.23 -16.88
C TRP A 314 -14.71 -9.66 -15.82
N LYS A 315 -15.90 -9.05 -15.76
CA LYS A 315 -17.00 -9.47 -14.87
C LYS A 315 -17.58 -10.86 -15.19
N GLN A 316 -17.04 -11.55 -16.19
CA GLN A 316 -17.54 -12.85 -16.66
C GLN A 316 -16.55 -14.02 -16.46
N THR A 317 -15.44 -13.84 -15.74
CA THR A 317 -14.56 -14.97 -15.40
C THR A 317 -15.22 -15.82 -14.28
N PRO A 318 -15.46 -17.13 -14.48
CA PRO A 318 -16.13 -17.95 -13.48
C PRO A 318 -15.30 -18.06 -12.19
N GLU A 319 -15.90 -17.62 -11.08
CA GLU A 319 -15.32 -17.56 -9.71
C GLU A 319 -14.72 -18.90 -9.24
N ALA A 320 -15.18 -20.02 -9.81
CA ALA A 320 -14.77 -21.38 -9.46
C ALA A 320 -13.42 -21.82 -10.05
N ALA A 321 -12.93 -21.19 -11.14
CA ALA A 321 -11.65 -21.57 -11.75
C ALA A 321 -10.43 -20.92 -11.06
N ASP A 322 -10.62 -19.74 -10.47
CA ASP A 322 -9.54 -18.91 -9.91
C ASP A 322 -9.17 -19.28 -8.48
N ALA A 323 -10.17 -19.56 -7.63
CA ALA A 323 -9.93 -19.98 -6.24
C ALA A 323 -9.18 -21.33 -6.14
N ALA A 324 -9.20 -22.14 -7.21
CA ALA A 324 -8.50 -23.41 -7.28
C ALA A 324 -7.02 -23.28 -7.71
N ARG A 325 -6.61 -22.14 -8.29
CA ARG A 325 -5.27 -21.96 -8.87
C ARG A 325 -4.19 -21.56 -7.86
N ARG A 326 -4.54 -20.78 -6.84
CA ARG A 326 -3.57 -20.27 -5.86
C ARG A 326 -3.75 -20.95 -4.51
N LYS A 327 -2.77 -21.80 -4.19
CA LYS A 327 -2.69 -22.48 -2.89
C LYS A 327 -1.69 -21.72 -2.02
N PRO A 328 -1.91 -21.64 -0.70
CA PRO A 328 -0.86 -21.22 0.22
C PRO A 328 0.44 -21.95 -0.11
N TRP A 329 1.56 -21.24 -0.12
CA TRP A 329 2.86 -21.83 -0.44
C TRP A 329 3.30 -22.88 0.61
N MET A 330 2.65 -22.90 1.78
CA MET A 330 2.79 -23.89 2.84
C MET A 330 1.47 -23.98 3.65
N ASP A 331 1.23 -25.12 4.32
CA ASP A 331 0.07 -25.26 5.22
C ASP A 331 0.14 -24.29 6.40
N GLU A 332 -1.02 -23.80 6.83
CA GLU A 332 -1.10 -22.82 7.90
C GLU A 332 -0.66 -23.41 9.26
N ASN A 333 -0.96 -24.67 9.55
CA ASN A 333 -0.55 -25.31 10.82
C ASN A 333 0.94 -25.57 10.81
N ASP A 334 1.49 -26.12 9.72
CA ASP A 334 2.93 -26.34 9.57
C ASP A 334 3.71 -25.03 9.76
N ALA A 335 3.22 -23.94 9.16
CA ALA A 335 3.82 -22.62 9.31
C ALA A 335 3.76 -22.10 10.75
N VAL A 336 2.65 -22.33 11.47
CA VAL A 336 2.54 -21.98 12.89
C VAL A 336 3.50 -22.81 13.74
N ASP A 337 3.60 -24.12 13.49
CA ASP A 337 4.50 -25.01 14.21
C ASP A 337 5.97 -24.64 14.01
N LEU A 338 6.34 -24.16 12.81
CA LEU A 338 7.67 -23.61 12.56
C LEU A 338 7.98 -22.39 13.41
N ILE A 339 7.02 -21.47 13.56
CA ILE A 339 7.19 -20.25 14.37
C ILE A 339 7.17 -20.56 15.87
N LEU A 340 6.31 -21.47 16.32
CA LEU A 340 6.14 -21.77 17.74
C LEU A 340 7.16 -22.79 18.26
N GLY A 341 7.75 -23.60 17.38
CA GLY A 341 8.66 -24.67 17.71
C GLY A 341 10.16 -24.31 17.70
N ASN A 342 10.99 -25.34 17.77
CA ASN A 342 12.44 -25.22 17.94
C ASN A 342 13.14 -24.51 16.77
N LYS A 343 12.60 -24.59 15.55
CA LYS A 343 13.20 -23.96 14.37
C LYS A 343 13.22 -22.44 14.46
N PHE A 344 12.21 -21.85 15.08
CA PHE A 344 12.21 -20.44 15.40
C PHE A 344 13.26 -20.10 16.47
N ASP A 345 13.39 -20.92 17.51
CA ASP A 345 14.40 -20.68 18.55
C ASP A 345 15.84 -20.85 18.00
N GLU A 346 16.07 -21.78 17.08
CA GLU A 346 17.32 -21.91 16.29
C GLU A 346 17.59 -20.65 15.44
N LEU A 347 16.56 -20.09 14.81
CA LEU A 347 16.66 -18.84 14.05
C LEU A 347 17.15 -17.70 14.95
N ILE A 348 16.53 -17.51 16.11
CA ILE A 348 16.86 -16.44 17.07
C ILE A 348 18.25 -16.64 17.69
N GLY A 349 18.62 -17.87 18.02
CA GLY A 349 19.94 -18.18 18.59
C GLY A 349 21.11 -18.10 17.60
N GLY A 350 20.81 -18.01 16.30
CA GLY A 350 21.79 -18.14 15.21
C GLY A 350 22.30 -16.84 14.62
N MET A 351 22.08 -15.66 15.23
CA MET A 351 22.50 -14.40 14.62
C MET A 351 24.03 -14.30 14.51
N GLN A 352 24.51 -14.31 13.28
CA GLN A 352 25.91 -14.11 12.95
C GLN A 352 26.10 -12.63 12.58
N LEU A 353 26.07 -11.76 13.60
CA LEU A 353 26.56 -10.39 13.47
C LEU A 353 28.06 -10.43 13.78
N GLN A 354 28.87 -10.78 12.79
CA GLN A 354 30.31 -10.53 12.84
C GLN A 354 30.63 -9.34 11.96
#